data_AF-A0A6J6GIU0-F1
#
_entry.id   AF-A0A6J6GIU0-F1
#
_cell.length_a   1.000
_cell.length_b   1.000
_cell.length_c   1.000
_cell.angle_alpha   90.00
_cell.angle_beta   90.00
_cell.angle_gamma   90.00
#
_symmetry.space_group_name_H-M   'P 1'
#
loop_
_entity.id
_entity.type
_entity.pdbx_description
1 polymer ?
#
loop_
_entity_poly.entity_id
_entity_poly.type
_entity_poly.pdbx_seq_one_letter_code
_entity_poly.pdbx_strand_id
1 'polypeptide(L)'
;MIDSVRKIIGGEIPIIAKLTPDVTDIVSVAKAVSDSGADAVALINTLLGMVINVDSMRPHLGGKTGGLSGPAIRPVAVRAIYQVHSALPQLPILGMGGVASGRDAFEMILAGASGVSVGTANFGNPTAAISIQRELGELLAAKGFASLRQAVGYAHRDEKS
;
A
#
# COMPACT_ATOMS: atom_id res chain seq x y z
N MET A 1 3.71 1.32 22.07
CA MET A 1 2.35 1.72 21.63
C MET A 1 1.55 0.52 21.17
N ILE A 2 2.04 -0.29 20.21
CA ILE A 2 1.32 -1.47 19.71
C ILE A 2 1.06 -2.50 20.81
N ASP A 3 2.06 -2.84 21.64
CA ASP A 3 1.85 -3.68 22.83
C ASP A 3 0.75 -3.16 23.77
N SER A 4 0.68 -1.84 23.94
CA SER A 4 -0.35 -1.20 24.77
C SER A 4 -1.74 -1.39 24.16
N VAL A 5 -1.87 -1.21 22.84
CA VAL A 5 -3.12 -1.47 22.11
C VAL A 5 -3.49 -2.95 22.20
N ARG A 6 -2.54 -3.86 21.99
CA ARG A 6 -2.76 -5.31 22.07
C ARG A 6 -3.31 -5.75 23.43
N LYS A 7 -2.77 -5.19 24.51
CA LYS A 7 -3.28 -5.44 25.88
C LYS A 7 -4.70 -4.95 26.08
N ILE A 8 -5.10 -3.84 25.46
CA ILE A 8 -6.44 -3.26 25.57
C ILE A 8 -7.47 -4.10 24.79
N ILE A 9 -7.12 -4.58 23.60
CA ILE A 9 -8.06 -5.30 22.72
C ILE A 9 -8.16 -6.82 23.00
N GLY A 10 -7.56 -7.30 24.09
CA GLY A 10 -7.63 -8.71 24.50
C GLY A 10 -6.71 -9.66 23.72
N GLY A 11 -5.80 -9.14 22.88
CA GLY A 11 -4.77 -9.93 22.21
C GLY A 11 -5.19 -10.75 20.98
N GLU A 12 -6.49 -10.98 20.78
CA GLU A 12 -7.01 -11.89 19.73
C GLU A 12 -7.25 -11.21 18.37
N ILE A 13 -7.45 -9.89 18.34
CA ILE A 13 -7.75 -9.15 17.11
C ILE A 13 -6.45 -8.78 16.38
N PRO A 14 -6.31 -9.10 15.07
CA PRO A 14 -5.14 -8.70 14.30
C PRO A 14 -4.94 -7.18 14.24
N ILE A 15 -3.70 -6.73 14.41
CA ILE A 15 -3.29 -5.33 14.33
C ILE A 15 -2.53 -5.11 13.02
N ILE A 16 -3.09 -4.26 12.16
CA ILE A 16 -2.43 -3.79 10.93
C ILE A 16 -1.95 -2.35 11.15
N ALA A 17 -0.64 -2.13 11.11
CA ALA A 17 -0.06 -0.81 11.28
C ALA A 17 0.08 -0.09 9.93
N LYS A 18 -0.52 1.09 9.79
CA LYS A 18 -0.48 1.87 8.56
C LYS A 18 0.68 2.86 8.55
N LEU A 19 1.63 2.67 7.64
CA LEU A 19 2.88 3.43 7.64
C LEU A 19 2.85 4.59 6.66
N THR A 20 3.48 5.70 7.05
CA THR A 20 3.74 6.82 6.16
C THR A 20 4.90 6.51 5.21
N PRO A 21 4.83 6.91 3.93
CA PRO A 21 5.95 6.80 3.00
C PRO A 21 7.03 7.89 3.23
N ASP A 22 6.72 8.94 4.00
CA ASP A 22 7.59 10.09 4.25
C ASP A 22 8.65 9.78 5.33
N VAL A 23 9.45 8.74 5.08
CA VAL A 23 10.57 8.31 5.92
C VAL A 23 11.77 7.97 5.05
N THR A 24 12.97 8.15 5.58
CA THR A 24 14.22 7.84 4.87
C THR A 24 14.37 6.33 4.61
N ASP A 25 13.99 5.51 5.60
CA ASP A 25 14.08 4.06 5.52
C ASP A 25 12.77 3.42 5.98
N ILE A 26 11.94 3.02 5.02
CA ILE A 26 10.65 2.38 5.27
C ILE A 26 10.81 0.95 5.82
N VAL A 27 11.91 0.27 5.52
CA VAL A 27 12.18 -1.10 5.98
C VAL A 27 12.44 -1.10 7.47
N SER A 28 13.28 -0.19 7.96
CA SER A 28 13.53 -0.04 9.39
C SER A 28 12.25 0.25 10.19
N VAL A 29 11.36 1.10 9.65
CA VAL A 29 10.06 1.40 10.29
C VAL A 29 9.15 0.17 10.30
N ALA A 30 9.02 -0.53 9.17
CA ALA A 30 8.20 -1.73 9.08
C ALA A 30 8.69 -2.83 10.04
N LYS A 31 10.01 -3.02 10.13
CA LYS A 31 10.62 -3.97 11.07
C LYS A 31 10.31 -3.59 12.52
N ALA A 32 10.54 -2.33 12.91
CA ALA A 32 10.29 -1.88 14.28
C ALA A 32 8.82 -2.07 14.71
N VAL A 33 7.89 -1.83 13.78
CA VAL A 33 6.45 -2.02 13.99
C VAL A 33 6.07 -3.50 14.11
N SER A 34 6.63 -4.36 13.26
CA SER A 34 6.44 -5.81 13.35
C SER A 34 7.02 -6.38 14.65
N ASP A 35 8.24 -5.99 15.02
CA ASP A 35 8.91 -6.36 16.28
C ASP A 35 8.11 -5.91 17.51
N SER A 36 7.33 -4.84 17.38
CA SER A 36 6.42 -4.32 18.42
C SER A 36 5.07 -5.03 18.47
N GLY A 37 4.89 -6.12 17.71
CA GLY A 37 3.70 -6.98 17.76
C GLY A 37 2.58 -6.62 16.78
N ALA A 38 2.86 -5.91 15.68
CA ALA A 38 1.90 -5.80 14.58
C ALA A 38 1.88 -7.09 13.74
N ASP A 39 0.69 -7.57 13.39
CA ASP A 39 0.51 -8.80 12.60
C ASP A 39 0.71 -8.57 11.10
N ALA A 40 0.52 -7.33 10.65
CA ALA A 40 0.71 -6.91 9.26
C ALA A 40 0.97 -5.40 9.18
N VAL A 41 1.37 -4.95 7.99
CA VAL A 41 1.52 -3.52 7.68
C VAL A 41 0.64 -3.11 6.50
N ALA A 42 0.14 -1.88 6.55
CA ALA A 42 -0.54 -1.23 5.44
C ALA A 42 0.36 -0.16 4.83
N LEU A 43 0.67 -0.30 3.54
CA LEU A 43 1.63 0.53 2.81
C LEU A 43 0.97 1.08 1.54
N ILE A 44 0.85 2.37 1.30
CA ILE A 44 1.36 3.54 2.05
C ILE A 44 0.21 4.48 2.47
N ASN A 45 0.48 5.35 3.45
CA ASN A 45 -0.30 6.57 3.62
C ASN A 45 -0.01 7.58 2.49
N THR A 46 -0.67 8.74 2.52
CA THR A 46 -0.43 9.83 1.57
C THR A 46 0.98 10.40 1.70
N LEU A 47 1.51 10.95 0.61
CA LEU A 47 2.70 11.81 0.64
C LEU A 47 2.33 13.23 1.08
N LEU A 48 3.26 13.98 1.65
CA LEU A 48 3.04 15.39 1.92
C LEU A 48 3.16 16.24 0.64
N GLY A 49 2.18 17.09 0.39
CA GLY A 49 2.18 18.03 -0.75
C GLY A 49 1.63 19.40 -0.37
N MET A 50 1.81 20.37 -1.27
CA MET A 50 1.22 21.70 -1.18
C MET A 50 0.97 22.28 -2.56
N VAL A 51 0.04 23.23 -2.63
CA VAL A 51 -0.24 24.02 -3.83
C VAL A 51 -0.39 25.49 -3.42
N ILE A 52 0.16 26.40 -4.22
CA ILE A 52 0.01 27.85 -4.04
C ILE A 52 -1.08 28.35 -4.97
N ASN A 53 -2.04 29.09 -4.43
CA ASN A 53 -2.99 29.85 -5.24
C ASN A 53 -2.26 31.07 -5.81
N VAL A 54 -2.13 31.14 -7.14
CA VAL A 54 -1.32 32.16 -7.83
C VAL A 54 -1.98 33.55 -7.86
N ASP A 55 -3.29 33.65 -7.67
CA ASP A 55 -3.99 34.93 -7.61
C ASP A 55 -3.85 35.58 -6.23
N SER A 56 -3.96 34.77 -5.18
CA SER A 56 -3.83 35.21 -3.79
C SER A 56 -2.39 35.18 -3.27
N MET A 57 -1.46 34.57 -4.01
CA MET A 57 -0.06 34.34 -3.63
C MET A 57 0.10 33.66 -2.25
N ARG A 58 -0.84 32.78 -1.90
CA ARG A 58 -0.92 32.10 -0.59
C ARG A 58 -1.13 30.60 -0.76
N PRO A 59 -0.81 29.77 0.26
CA PRO A 59 -1.18 28.37 0.24
C PRO A 59 -2.67 28.17 0.00
N HIS A 60 -3.02 27.28 -0.93
CA HIS A 60 -4.41 27.03 -1.29
C HIS A 60 -5.17 26.26 -0.20
N LEU A 61 -4.46 25.41 0.56
CA LEU A 61 -5.03 24.66 1.68
C LEU A 61 -4.87 25.45 2.98
N GLY A 62 -5.92 25.47 3.83
CA GLY A 62 -5.88 26.16 5.13
C GLY A 62 -4.79 25.65 6.07
N GLY A 63 -4.49 24.35 6.01
CA GLY A 63 -3.37 23.72 6.72
C GLY A 63 -1.99 23.93 6.08
N LYS A 64 -1.90 24.75 5.01
CA LYS A 64 -0.74 24.98 4.13
C LYS A 64 -0.33 23.76 3.30
N THR A 65 -0.24 22.60 3.92
CA THR A 65 0.06 21.30 3.29
C THR A 65 -1.14 20.36 3.36
N GLY A 66 -1.10 19.28 2.59
CA GLY A 66 -2.09 18.21 2.63
C GLY A 66 -1.53 16.89 2.09
N GLY A 67 -2.34 15.84 2.18
CA GLY A 67 -1.97 14.53 1.65
C GLY A 67 -2.15 14.45 0.14
N LEU A 68 -1.07 14.19 -0.59
CA LEU A 68 -1.10 13.77 -1.99
C LEU A 68 -1.43 12.27 -2.05
N SER A 69 -2.46 11.95 -2.84
CA SER A 69 -2.94 10.58 -3.07
C SER A 69 -3.26 10.37 -4.54
N GLY A 70 -3.88 9.23 -4.87
CA GLY A 70 -4.24 8.89 -6.24
C GLY A 70 -3.06 8.37 -7.09
N PRO A 71 -3.27 8.19 -8.40
CA PRO A 71 -2.31 7.50 -9.28
C PRO A 71 -0.89 8.08 -9.24
N ALA A 72 -0.75 9.37 -8.95
CA ALA A 72 0.53 10.06 -8.85
C ALA A 72 1.48 9.44 -7.81
N ILE A 73 0.96 8.83 -6.74
CA ILE A 73 1.80 8.25 -5.68
C ILE A 73 2.10 6.74 -5.88
N ARG A 74 1.52 6.11 -6.91
CA ARG A 74 1.64 4.66 -7.12
C ARG A 74 3.08 4.17 -7.25
N PRO A 75 3.98 4.82 -8.01
CA PRO A 75 5.37 4.37 -8.09
C PRO A 75 6.08 4.34 -6.72
N VAL A 76 5.75 5.27 -5.83
CA VAL A 76 6.29 5.31 -4.46
C VAL A 76 5.73 4.17 -3.61
N ALA A 77 4.43 3.89 -3.75
CA ALA A 77 3.78 2.76 -3.07
C ALA A 77 4.39 1.42 -3.49
N VAL A 78 4.53 1.19 -4.80
CA VAL A 78 5.11 -0.05 -5.37
C VAL A 78 6.54 -0.26 -4.89
N ARG A 79 7.38 0.79 -4.93
CA ARG A 79 8.75 0.75 -4.39
C ARG A 79 8.76 0.38 -2.90
N ALA A 80 7.92 1.02 -2.09
CA ALA A 80 7.87 0.77 -0.65
C ALA A 80 7.44 -0.67 -0.33
N ILE A 81 6.41 -1.18 -1.02
CA ILE A 81 5.96 -2.57 -0.91
C ILE A 81 7.09 -3.53 -1.28
N TYR A 82 7.77 -3.28 -2.41
CA TYR A 82 8.90 -4.09 -2.87
C TYR A 82 10.02 -4.16 -1.82
N GLN A 83 10.46 -3.01 -1.31
CA GLN A 83 11.54 -2.94 -0.32
C GLN A 83 11.18 -3.66 0.98
N VAL A 84 9.96 -3.45 1.50
CA VAL A 84 9.51 -4.09 2.73
C VAL A 84 9.35 -5.60 2.55
N HIS A 85 8.76 -6.05 1.44
CA HIS A 85 8.61 -7.47 1.16
C HIS A 85 9.97 -8.17 1.01
N SER A 86 10.92 -7.56 0.29
CA SER A 86 12.27 -8.11 0.12
C SER A 86 12.97 -8.33 1.46
N ALA A 87 12.85 -7.39 2.40
CA ALA A 87 13.48 -7.47 3.71
C ALA A 87 12.71 -8.31 4.72
N LEU A 88 11.37 -8.34 4.64
CA LEU A 88 10.47 -8.99 5.59
C LEU A 88 9.46 -9.88 4.83
N PRO A 89 9.90 -10.95 4.15
CA PRO A 89 9.05 -11.73 3.22
C PRO A 89 7.86 -12.42 3.89
N GLN A 90 7.94 -12.65 5.21
CA GLN A 90 6.87 -13.28 5.98
C GLN A 90 5.85 -12.28 6.55
N LEU A 91 6.13 -10.97 6.50
CA LEU A 91 5.23 -9.95 7.01
C LEU A 91 4.14 -9.67 5.97
N PRO A 92 2.85 -9.92 6.26
CA PRO A 92 1.78 -9.60 5.33
C PRO A 92 1.67 -8.09 5.09
N ILE A 93 1.49 -7.72 3.82
CA ILE A 93 1.40 -6.32 3.39
C ILE A 93 0.04 -6.06 2.75
N LEU A 94 -0.73 -5.12 3.30
CA LEU A 94 -1.88 -4.52 2.62
C LEU A 94 -1.41 -3.32 1.79
N GLY A 95 -1.23 -3.54 0.49
CA GLY A 95 -0.75 -2.53 -0.46
C GLY A 95 -1.82 -1.51 -0.86
N MET A 96 -1.48 -0.24 -0.96
CA MET A 96 -2.35 0.84 -1.40
C MET A 96 -1.55 2.07 -1.82
N GLY A 97 -2.22 2.96 -2.57
CA GLY A 97 -1.64 4.20 -3.09
C GLY A 97 -1.76 4.26 -4.60
N GLY A 98 -2.79 4.95 -5.10
CA GLY A 98 -2.96 5.19 -6.53
C GLY A 98 -3.41 4.00 -7.38
N VAL A 99 -4.08 3.02 -6.77
CA VAL A 99 -4.76 1.93 -7.48
C VAL A 99 -6.02 2.46 -8.15
N ALA A 100 -6.09 2.33 -9.48
CA ALA A 100 -7.26 2.72 -10.26
C ALA A 100 -7.70 1.63 -11.26
N SER A 101 -6.93 0.56 -11.43
CA SER A 101 -7.22 -0.58 -12.32
C SER A 101 -6.72 -1.90 -11.74
N GLY A 102 -7.17 -3.03 -12.31
CA GLY A 102 -6.64 -4.35 -12.00
C GLY A 102 -5.14 -4.49 -12.29
N ARG A 103 -4.61 -3.73 -13.27
CA ARG A 103 -3.16 -3.71 -13.57
C ARG A 103 -2.36 -3.06 -12.44
N ASP A 104 -2.88 -1.96 -11.88
CA ASP A 104 -2.25 -1.29 -10.75
C ASP A 104 -2.27 -2.17 -9.49
N ALA A 105 -3.39 -2.87 -9.25
CA ALA A 105 -3.48 -3.82 -8.16
C ALA A 105 -2.49 -4.98 -8.36
N PHE A 106 -2.39 -5.49 -9.59
CA PHE A 106 -1.46 -6.57 -9.93
C PHE A 106 0.00 -6.13 -9.74
N GLU A 107 0.36 -4.90 -10.10
CA GLU A 107 1.68 -4.31 -9.83
C GLU A 107 2.04 -4.37 -8.34
N MET A 108 1.10 -4.02 -7.45
CA MET A 108 1.31 -4.10 -6.00
C MET A 108 1.48 -5.54 -5.50
N ILE A 109 0.67 -6.48 -6.02
CA ILE A 109 0.78 -7.91 -5.65
C ILE A 109 2.14 -8.47 -6.08
N LEU A 110 2.55 -8.22 -7.33
CA LEU A 110 3.85 -8.65 -7.85
C LEU A 110 5.01 -8.09 -7.02
N ALA A 111 4.88 -6.85 -6.53
CA ALA A 111 5.86 -6.23 -5.65
C ALA A 111 5.92 -6.85 -4.25
N GLY A 112 4.88 -7.56 -3.79
CA GLY A 112 4.89 -8.23 -2.48
C GLY A 112 3.65 -7.98 -1.62
N ALA A 113 2.65 -7.23 -2.10
CA ALA A 113 1.42 -7.05 -1.36
C ALA A 113 0.62 -8.37 -1.29
N SER A 114 0.09 -8.69 -0.11
CA SER A 114 -0.79 -9.85 0.13
C SER A 114 -2.26 -9.50 -0.13
N GLY A 115 -2.59 -8.21 -0.16
CA GLY A 115 -3.91 -7.68 -0.51
C GLY A 115 -3.78 -6.23 -0.94
N VAL A 116 -4.83 -5.68 -1.55
CA VAL A 116 -4.83 -4.31 -2.09
C VAL A 116 -6.02 -3.52 -1.55
N SER A 117 -5.79 -2.25 -1.17
CA SER A 117 -6.84 -1.31 -0.78
C SER A 117 -6.98 -0.18 -1.80
N VAL A 118 -8.23 0.22 -2.07
CA VAL A 118 -8.59 1.26 -3.03
C VAL A 118 -9.15 2.46 -2.28
N GLY A 119 -8.52 3.62 -2.45
CA GLY A 119 -8.91 4.88 -1.81
C GLY A 119 -9.44 5.89 -2.82
N THR A 120 -8.54 6.71 -3.39
CA THR A 120 -8.88 7.86 -4.26
C THR A 120 -9.80 7.53 -5.42
N ALA A 121 -9.66 6.35 -6.05
CA ALA A 121 -10.51 5.95 -7.17
C ALA A 121 -12.00 5.86 -6.79
N ASN A 122 -12.31 5.51 -5.54
CA ASN A 122 -13.70 5.40 -5.08
C ASN A 122 -14.43 6.75 -5.04
N PHE A 123 -13.69 7.87 -4.91
CA PHE A 123 -14.31 9.20 -4.95
C PHE A 123 -14.86 9.56 -6.34
N GLY A 124 -14.20 9.07 -7.40
CA GLY A 124 -14.66 9.27 -8.78
C GLY A 124 -15.57 8.16 -9.29
N ASN A 125 -15.50 6.96 -8.70
CA ASN A 125 -16.32 5.81 -9.07
C ASN A 125 -16.56 4.88 -7.85
N PRO A 126 -17.76 4.88 -7.25
CA PRO A 126 -18.07 4.05 -6.08
C PRO A 126 -17.92 2.54 -6.29
N THR A 127 -17.98 2.07 -7.55
CA THR A 127 -17.81 0.64 -7.88
C THR A 127 -16.39 0.29 -8.31
N ALA A 128 -15.43 1.23 -8.23
CA ALA A 128 -14.06 1.03 -8.67
C ALA A 128 -13.43 -0.24 -8.07
N ALA A 129 -13.61 -0.48 -6.76
CA ALA A 129 -13.08 -1.67 -6.10
C ALA A 129 -13.58 -3.00 -6.71
N ILE A 130 -14.86 -3.05 -7.13
CA ILE A 130 -15.47 -4.24 -7.75
C ILE A 130 -14.86 -4.47 -9.14
N SER A 131 -14.75 -3.42 -9.95
CA SER A 131 -14.14 -3.52 -11.27
C SER A 131 -12.66 -3.92 -11.19
N ILE A 132 -11.90 -3.31 -10.28
CA ILE A 132 -10.48 -3.62 -10.05
C ILE A 132 -10.30 -5.08 -9.62
N GLN A 133 -11.15 -5.59 -8.72
CA GLN A 133 -11.10 -6.99 -8.30
C GLN A 133 -11.31 -7.94 -9.48
N ARG A 134 -12.33 -7.67 -10.31
CA ARG A 134 -12.62 -8.49 -11.50
C ARG A 134 -11.45 -8.47 -12.48
N GLU A 135 -10.95 -7.29 -12.83
CA GLU A 135 -9.81 -7.11 -13.73
C GLU A 135 -8.54 -7.81 -13.21
N LEU A 136 -8.28 -7.76 -11.90
CA LEU A 136 -7.17 -8.47 -11.28
C LEU A 136 -7.33 -9.99 -11.43
N GLY A 137 -8.54 -10.52 -11.22
CA GLY A 137 -8.84 -11.94 -11.43
C GLY A 137 -8.59 -12.40 -12.87
N GLU A 138 -9.06 -11.60 -13.84
CA GLU A 138 -8.83 -11.84 -15.27
C GLU A 138 -7.34 -11.82 -15.61
N LEU A 139 -6.58 -10.86 -15.06
CA LEU A 139 -5.13 -10.75 -15.26
C LEU A 139 -4.36 -11.92 -14.65
N LEU A 140 -4.71 -12.36 -13.44
CA LEU A 140 -4.08 -13.51 -12.80
C LEU A 140 -4.26 -14.77 -13.66
N ALA A 141 -5.48 -15.04 -14.12
CA ALA A 141 -5.77 -16.16 -15.00
C ALA A 141 -5.03 -16.06 -16.34
N ALA A 142 -5.04 -14.89 -16.98
CA ALA A 142 -4.35 -14.65 -18.24
C ALA A 142 -2.81 -14.78 -18.13
N LYS A 143 -2.26 -14.59 -16.93
CA LYS A 143 -0.83 -14.76 -16.64
C LYS A 143 -0.47 -16.14 -16.09
N GLY A 144 -1.44 -17.06 -15.98
CA GLY A 144 -1.21 -18.44 -15.56
C GLY A 144 -1.10 -18.64 -14.04
N PHE A 145 -1.52 -17.68 -13.22
CA PHE A 145 -1.58 -17.85 -11.77
C PHE A 145 -2.88 -18.56 -11.37
N ALA A 146 -2.76 -19.69 -10.67
CA ALA A 146 -3.91 -20.43 -10.15
C ALA A 146 -4.51 -19.78 -8.89
N SER A 147 -3.76 -18.90 -8.23
CA SER A 147 -4.24 -18.12 -7.09
C SER A 147 -3.45 -16.82 -6.93
N LEU A 148 -4.04 -15.82 -6.27
CA LEU A 148 -3.35 -14.58 -5.91
C LEU A 148 -2.07 -14.84 -5.11
N ARG A 149 -2.08 -15.85 -4.23
CA ARG A 149 -0.92 -16.21 -3.38
C ARG A 149 0.33 -16.54 -4.19
N GLN A 150 0.19 -17.14 -5.38
CA GLN A 150 1.32 -17.45 -6.26
C GLN A 150 1.92 -16.21 -6.93
N ALA A 151 1.15 -15.12 -7.04
CA ALA A 151 1.61 -13.87 -7.63
C ALA A 151 2.25 -12.93 -6.60
N VAL A 152 1.99 -13.11 -5.30
CA VAL A 152 2.56 -12.28 -4.22
C VAL A 152 4.08 -12.35 -4.29
N GLY A 153 4.72 -11.21 -4.49
CA GLY A 153 6.18 -11.11 -4.52
C GLY A 153 6.82 -11.76 -5.75
N TYR A 154 6.06 -12.09 -6.78
CA TYR A 154 6.60 -12.79 -7.95
C TYR A 154 7.67 -11.98 -8.71
N ALA A 155 7.74 -10.66 -8.52
CA ALA A 155 8.82 -9.81 -9.06
C ALA A 155 10.17 -9.94 -8.32
N HIS A 156 10.25 -10.75 -7.26
CA HIS A 156 11.48 -11.01 -6.49
C HIS A 156 12.19 -12.30 -6.91
N ARG A 157 11.66 -13.02 -7.90
CA ARG A 157 12.31 -14.23 -8.43
C ARG A 157 13.62 -13.90 -9.13
N ASP A 158 14.57 -14.83 -9.08
CA ASP A 158 15.82 -14.71 -9.82
C ASP A 158 15.53 -14.62 -11.32
N GLU A 159 16.34 -13.83 -12.05
CA GLU A 159 16.19 -13.55 -13.49
C GLU A 159 16.19 -14.79 -14.41
N LYS A 160 16.47 -15.98 -13.86
CA LYS A 160 16.54 -17.25 -14.59
C LYS A 160 15.34 -18.19 -14.35
N SER A 161 14.25 -17.68 -13.76
CA SER A 161 13.04 -18.46 -13.40
C SER A 161 11.82 -18.12 -14.25
#